data_AF-A0A673HY97-F1
#
_entry.id   AF-A0A673HY97-F1
#
_cell.length_a   1.000
_cell.length_b   1.000
_cell.length_c   1.000
_cell.angle_alpha   90.00
_cell.angle_beta   90.00
_cell.angle_gamma   90.00
#
_symmetry.space_group_name_H-M   'P 1'
#
loop_
_entity.id
_entity.type
_entity.pdbx_description
1 polymer ?
#
loop_
_entity_poly.entity_id
_entity_poly.type
_entity_poly.pdbx_seq_one_letter_code
_entity_poly.pdbx_strand_id
1 'polypeptide(L)'
;MTSLAHQLKRLALPQNDSNLLSRRVVASVLFDPKDAASMDRSTFYALGCTGLEELMGIDPAFSEFQETLFSQASLALERSVQSKEVNKKLDESISLFLTRLSPYFLLKPALKCIEWLIHR
;
A
#
# COMPACT_ATOMS: atom_id res chain seq x y z
N MET A 1 36.44 15.33 1.43
CA MET A 1 35.55 14.35 2.10
C MET A 1 36.29 13.02 2.23
N THR A 2 36.23 12.34 3.39
CA THR A 2 37.04 11.15 3.68
C THR A 2 36.37 9.86 3.17
N SER A 3 37.18 8.84 2.87
CA SER A 3 36.73 7.51 2.39
C SER A 3 35.65 6.88 3.30
N LEU A 4 35.80 7.06 4.62
CA LEU A 4 34.83 6.63 5.63
C LEU A 4 33.45 7.26 5.45
N ALA A 5 33.38 8.56 5.11
CA ALA A 5 32.12 9.26 4.89
C ALA A 5 31.36 8.70 3.66
N HIS A 6 32.08 8.26 2.63
CA HIS A 6 31.47 7.56 1.48
C HIS A 6 31.01 6.15 1.82
N GLN A 7 31.76 5.41 2.65
CA GLN A 7 31.34 4.08 3.10
C GLN A 7 30.10 4.15 4.00
N LEU A 8 30.05 5.11 4.92
CA LEU A 8 28.87 5.34 5.77
C LEU A 8 27.65 5.76 4.95
N LYS A 9 27.82 6.62 3.93
CA LYS A 9 26.70 7.00 3.05
C LYS A 9 26.17 5.82 2.22
N ARG A 10 27.03 4.87 1.84
CA ARG A 10 26.62 3.62 1.15
C ARG A 10 25.95 2.61 2.08
N LEU A 11 26.30 2.63 3.37
CA LEU A 11 25.74 1.75 4.40
C LEU A 11 24.52 2.35 5.11
N ALA A 12 24.23 3.64 4.89
CA ALA A 12 23.01 4.28 5.36
C ALA A 12 21.82 3.59 4.68
N LEU A 13 21.24 2.62 5.40
CA LEU A 13 19.96 2.04 5.05
C LEU A 13 18.92 3.17 5.06
N PRO A 14 17.93 3.18 4.14
CA PRO A 14 16.89 4.21 4.12
C PRO A 14 16.27 4.42 5.51
N GLN A 15 16.14 3.34 6.29
CA GLN A 15 15.60 3.29 7.65
C GLN A 15 16.26 4.24 8.68
N ASN A 16 17.47 4.77 8.43
CA ASN A 16 18.18 5.67 9.34
C ASN A 16 18.05 7.16 8.99
N ASP A 17 17.28 7.51 7.96
CA ASP A 17 17.03 8.91 7.61
C ASP A 17 16.04 9.52 8.62
N SER A 18 16.46 10.54 9.37
CA SER A 18 15.59 11.22 10.36
C SER A 18 14.38 11.91 9.72
N ASN A 19 14.42 12.16 8.41
CA ASN A 19 13.27 12.58 7.62
C ASN A 19 12.20 11.48 7.44
N LEU A 20 12.54 10.20 7.56
CA LEU A 20 11.54 9.12 7.57
C LEU A 20 10.72 9.09 8.86
N LEU A 21 11.30 9.51 10.00
CA LEU A 21 10.61 9.60 11.29
C LEU A 21 9.66 10.80 11.37
N SER A 22 9.83 11.80 10.51
CA SER A 22 8.96 12.97 10.41
C SER A 22 8.33 13.06 9.02
N ARG A 23 7.58 12.02 8.64
CA ARG A 23 6.89 11.98 7.35
C ARG A 23 5.76 13.02 7.33
N ARG A 24 6.10 14.28 7.04
CA ARG A 24 5.16 15.42 6.96
C ARG A 24 4.12 15.29 5.84
N VAL A 25 4.38 14.39 4.89
CA VAL A 25 3.59 14.20 3.69
C VAL A 25 3.67 12.72 3.30
N VAL A 26 2.52 12.10 2.99
CA VAL A 26 2.43 10.72 2.48
C VAL A 26 1.72 10.74 1.13
N ALA A 27 2.12 9.86 0.21
CA ALA A 27 1.41 9.69 -1.06
C ALA A 27 -0.03 9.24 -0.79
N SER A 28 -0.99 9.92 -1.41
CA SER A 28 -2.41 9.60 -1.31
C SER A 28 -3.09 9.94 -2.63
N VAL A 29 -4.09 9.15 -3.00
CA VAL A 29 -4.95 9.38 -4.17
C VAL A 29 -6.20 10.14 -3.75
N LEU A 30 -6.75 9.83 -2.58
CA LEU A 30 -8.02 10.37 -2.10
C LEU A 30 -7.92 11.60 -1.20
N PHE A 31 -6.79 11.79 -0.52
CA PHE A 31 -6.62 12.82 0.50
C PHE A 31 -5.49 13.77 0.15
N ASP A 32 -5.50 14.97 0.73
CA ASP A 32 -4.31 15.82 0.66
C ASP A 32 -3.14 15.07 1.32
N PRO A 33 -1.95 15.10 0.71
CA PRO A 33 -0.80 14.39 1.24
C PRO A 33 -0.42 14.74 2.70
N LYS A 34 -0.78 15.93 3.21
CA LYS A 34 -0.61 16.29 4.63
C LYS A 34 -1.67 15.67 5.53
N ASP A 35 -2.92 15.63 5.07
CA ASP A 35 -4.03 15.03 5.81
C ASP A 35 -3.83 13.51 5.90
N ALA A 36 -3.44 12.87 4.80
CA ALA A 36 -3.09 11.45 4.74
C ALA A 36 -1.97 11.07 5.72
N ALA A 37 -1.02 11.98 5.97
CA ALA A 37 0.08 11.76 6.91
C ALA A 37 -0.38 11.66 8.37
N SER A 38 -1.57 12.18 8.69
CA SER A 38 -2.18 12.10 10.03
C SER A 38 -3.09 10.88 10.22
N MET A 39 -3.34 10.11 9.16
CA MET A 39 -4.26 8.98 9.19
C MET A 39 -3.55 7.66 9.51
N ASP A 40 -4.19 6.85 10.33
CA ASP A 40 -3.67 5.53 10.69
C ASP A 40 -3.90 4.49 9.59
N ARG A 41 -3.01 3.50 9.53
CA ARG A 41 -3.09 2.37 8.59
C ARG A 41 -4.41 1.60 8.68
N SER A 42 -4.98 1.46 9.87
CA SER A 42 -6.30 0.85 10.09
C SER A 42 -7.43 1.61 9.41
N THR A 43 -7.32 2.94 9.32
CA THR A 43 -8.30 3.80 8.62
C THR A 43 -8.24 3.55 7.12
N PHE A 44 -7.05 3.49 6.54
CA PHE A 44 -6.87 3.15 5.12
C PHE A 44 -7.36 1.73 4.80
N TYR A 45 -7.10 0.78 5.69
CA TYR A 45 -7.60 -0.59 5.55
C TYR A 45 -9.12 -0.65 5.53
N ALA A 46 -9.79 -0.03 6.53
CA ALA A 46 -11.25 0.01 6.59
C ALA A 46 -11.84 0.66 5.32
N LEU A 47 -11.24 1.76 4.85
CA LEU A 47 -11.63 2.43 3.61
C LEU A 47 -11.49 1.51 2.39
N GLY A 48 -10.37 0.78 2.29
CA GLY A 48 -10.11 -0.20 1.23
C GLY A 48 -11.11 -1.34 1.24
N CYS A 49 -11.44 -1.90 2.41
CA CYS A 49 -12.45 -2.96 2.55
C CYS A 49 -13.84 -2.49 2.11
N THR A 50 -14.25 -1.27 2.48
CA THR A 50 -15.52 -0.69 1.98
C THR A 50 -15.49 -0.50 0.46
N GLY A 51 -14.36 -0.06 -0.10
CA GLY A 51 -14.19 0.01 -1.55
C GLY A 51 -14.33 -1.34 -2.24
N LEU A 52 -13.76 -2.40 -1.65
CA LEU A 52 -13.85 -3.74 -2.17
C LEU A 52 -15.29 -4.29 -2.12
N GLU A 53 -16.00 -4.07 -1.02
CA GLU A 53 -17.40 -4.46 -0.87
C GLU A 53 -18.29 -3.78 -1.91
N GLU A 54 -18.10 -2.48 -2.13
CA GLU A 54 -18.79 -1.72 -3.19
C GLU A 54 -18.46 -2.28 -4.59
N LEU A 55 -17.20 -2.63 -4.86
CA LEU A 55 -16.81 -3.26 -6.13
C LEU A 55 -17.42 -4.65 -6.32
N MET A 56 -17.53 -5.45 -5.24
CA MET A 56 -18.15 -6.76 -5.31
C MET A 56 -19.64 -6.70 -5.63
N GLY A 57 -20.31 -5.60 -5.26
CA GLY A 57 -21.68 -5.31 -5.71
C GLY A 57 -21.79 -5.05 -7.22
N ILE A 58 -20.70 -4.69 -7.88
CA ILE A 58 -20.62 -4.46 -9.34
C ILE A 58 -20.13 -5.72 -10.06
N ASP A 59 -19.05 -6.32 -9.56
CA ASP A 59 -18.39 -7.49 -10.12
C ASP A 59 -17.97 -8.46 -8.99
N PRO A 60 -18.70 -9.59 -8.81
CA PRO A 60 -18.42 -10.56 -7.76
C PRO A 60 -17.03 -11.18 -7.83
N ALA A 61 -16.33 -11.09 -8.97
CA ALA A 61 -14.97 -11.61 -9.13
C ALA A 61 -13.93 -10.90 -8.25
N PHE A 62 -14.29 -9.77 -7.61
CA PHE A 62 -13.44 -9.12 -6.60
C PHE A 62 -13.39 -9.86 -5.25
N SER A 63 -14.29 -10.80 -4.99
CA SER A 63 -14.29 -11.62 -3.76
C SER A 63 -12.98 -12.42 -3.57
N GLU A 64 -12.30 -12.78 -4.67
CA GLU A 64 -11.00 -13.46 -4.68
C GLU A 64 -9.91 -12.69 -3.88
N PHE A 65 -10.05 -11.37 -3.73
CA PHE A 65 -9.06 -10.54 -3.07
C PHE A 65 -9.34 -10.27 -1.59
N GLN A 66 -10.52 -10.66 -1.08
CA GLN A 66 -10.91 -10.45 0.33
C GLN A 66 -9.96 -11.17 1.29
N GLU A 67 -9.69 -12.44 1.05
CA GLU A 67 -8.82 -13.26 1.91
C GLU A 67 -7.33 -13.09 1.60
N THR A 68 -6.97 -12.27 0.61
CA THR A 68 -5.59 -12.01 0.22
C THR A 68 -5.20 -10.57 0.52
N LEU A 69 -5.38 -9.66 -0.45
CA LEU A 69 -4.94 -8.27 -0.38
C LEU A 69 -5.70 -7.44 0.66
N PHE A 70 -6.91 -7.85 1.02
CA PHE A 70 -7.81 -7.15 1.94
C PHE A 70 -8.16 -7.98 3.18
N SER A 71 -7.34 -8.98 3.50
CA SER A 71 -7.51 -9.78 4.72
C SER A 71 -7.01 -9.02 5.94
N GLN A 72 -7.48 -9.38 7.13
CA GLN A 72 -6.97 -8.76 8.37
C GLN A 72 -5.45 -8.96 8.54
N ALA A 73 -4.90 -10.06 8.03
CA ALA A 73 -3.45 -10.33 8.05
C ALA A 73 -2.65 -9.32 7.21
N SER A 74 -3.26 -8.72 6.19
CA SER A 74 -2.61 -7.71 5.32
C SER A 74 -2.24 -6.42 6.06
N LEU A 75 -2.84 -6.14 7.23
CA LEU A 75 -2.47 -5.03 8.12
C LEU A 75 -1.09 -5.22 8.76
N ALA A 76 -0.69 -6.45 9.05
CA ALA A 76 0.58 -6.76 9.69
C ALA A 76 1.71 -7.06 8.67
N LEU A 77 1.38 -7.08 7.37
CA LEU A 77 2.33 -7.42 6.32
C LEU A 77 3.25 -6.23 6.02
N GLU A 78 4.54 -6.38 6.31
CA GLU A 78 5.57 -5.40 5.92
C GLU A 78 6.45 -5.95 4.79
N ARG A 79 6.34 -5.42 3.57
CA ARG A 79 7.08 -5.95 2.39
C ARG A 79 8.60 -5.90 2.53
N SER A 80 9.12 -4.90 3.24
CA SER A 80 10.56 -4.69 3.44
C SER A 80 11.25 -5.83 4.18
N VAL A 81 10.52 -6.59 4.99
CA VAL A 81 11.05 -7.70 5.79
C VAL A 81 10.67 -9.08 5.24
N GLN A 82 9.89 -9.14 4.16
CA GLN A 82 9.51 -10.40 3.52
C GLN A 82 10.60 -10.95 2.60
N SER A 83 10.56 -12.27 2.36
CA SER A 83 11.43 -12.91 1.37
C SER A 83 11.10 -12.45 -0.06
N LYS A 84 12.05 -12.63 -0.98
CA LYS A 84 11.86 -12.27 -2.40
C LYS A 84 10.71 -13.07 -3.03
N GLU A 85 10.57 -14.33 -2.66
CA GLU A 85 9.55 -15.24 -3.17
C GLU A 85 8.15 -14.82 -2.69
N VAL A 86 8.04 -14.38 -1.43
CA VAL A 86 6.78 -13.85 -0.87
C VAL A 86 6.40 -12.55 -1.56
N ASN A 87 7.35 -11.62 -1.71
CA ASN A 87 7.10 -10.36 -2.41
C ASN A 87 6.70 -10.58 -3.87
N LYS A 88 7.31 -11.55 -4.57
CA LYS A 88 6.92 -11.89 -5.94
C LYS A 88 5.47 -12.37 -6.04
N LYS A 89 5.03 -13.28 -5.16
CA LYS A 89 3.62 -13.73 -5.11
C LYS A 89 2.67 -12.58 -4.83
N LEU A 90 3.10 -11.69 -3.94
CA LEU A 90 2.34 -10.49 -3.60
C LEU A 90 2.19 -9.56 -4.82
N ASP A 91 3.27 -9.35 -5.58
CA ASP A 91 3.26 -8.53 -6.80
C ASP A 91 2.37 -9.12 -7.89
N GLU A 92 2.36 -10.45 -8.05
CA GLU A 92 1.45 -11.17 -8.95
C GLU A 92 -0.01 -10.93 -8.56
N SER A 93 -0.34 -11.05 -7.26
CA SER A 93 -1.69 -10.80 -6.74
C SER A 93 -2.13 -9.34 -6.95
N ILE A 94 -1.25 -8.37 -6.72
CA ILE A 94 -1.55 -6.95 -6.99
C ILE A 94 -1.76 -6.71 -8.48
N SER A 95 -0.91 -7.28 -9.33
CA SER A 95 -1.00 -7.09 -10.78
C SER A 95 -2.33 -7.63 -11.32
N LEU A 96 -2.75 -8.80 -10.82
CA LEU A 96 -4.05 -9.38 -11.13
C LEU A 96 -5.19 -8.47 -10.66
N PHE A 97 -5.13 -7.98 -9.43
CA PHE A 97 -6.12 -7.05 -8.88
C PHE A 97 -6.23 -5.76 -9.72
N LEU A 98 -5.12 -5.09 -10.00
CA LEU A 98 -5.10 -3.84 -10.77
C LEU A 98 -5.59 -4.04 -12.20
N THR A 99 -5.29 -5.19 -12.82
CA THR A 99 -5.81 -5.53 -14.15
C THR A 99 -7.33 -5.64 -14.11
N ARG A 100 -7.88 -6.34 -13.12
CA ARG A 100 -9.34 -6.48 -12.95
C ARG A 100 -10.01 -5.16 -12.54
N LEU A 101 -9.31 -4.32 -11.78
CA LEU A 101 -9.76 -2.99 -11.37
C LEU A 101 -9.79 -1.98 -12.52
N SER A 102 -8.96 -2.16 -13.55
CA SER A 102 -8.74 -1.18 -14.62
C SER A 102 -10.00 -0.64 -15.31
N PRO A 103 -11.06 -1.44 -15.58
CA PRO A 103 -12.29 -0.93 -16.20
C PRO A 103 -13.09 -0.01 -15.26
N TYR A 104 -12.85 -0.13 -13.95
CA TYR A 104 -13.57 0.56 -12.89
C TYR A 104 -12.76 1.72 -12.28
N PHE A 105 -11.59 2.06 -12.84
CA PHE A 105 -10.62 3.00 -12.24
C PHE A 105 -11.21 4.37 -11.88
N LEU A 106 -12.18 4.86 -12.64
CA LEU A 106 -12.83 6.15 -12.39
C LEU A 106 -13.91 6.11 -11.30
N LEU A 107 -14.26 4.92 -10.80
CA LEU A 107 -15.21 4.76 -9.71
C LEU A 107 -14.52 5.03 -8.38
N LYS A 108 -15.18 5.79 -7.50
CA LYS A 108 -14.74 6.01 -6.11
C LYS A 108 -14.34 4.71 -5.38
N PRO A 109 -15.10 3.60 -5.45
CA PRO A 109 -14.70 2.36 -4.80
C PRO A 109 -13.35 1.81 -5.29
N ALA A 110 -13.00 1.99 -6.56
CA ALA A 110 -11.69 1.58 -7.06
C ALA A 110 -10.56 2.41 -6.45
N LEU A 111 -10.75 3.73 -6.32
CA LEU A 111 -9.78 4.61 -5.69
C LEU A 111 -9.57 4.29 -4.20
N LYS A 112 -10.64 3.92 -3.47
CA LYS A 112 -10.53 3.45 -2.08
C LYS A 112 -9.64 2.22 -1.95
N CYS A 113 -9.80 1.26 -2.85
CA CYS A 113 -8.96 0.07 -2.90
C CYS A 113 -7.49 0.41 -3.18
N ILE A 114 -7.22 1.30 -4.15
CA ILE A 114 -5.86 1.74 -4.47
C ILE A 114 -5.21 2.45 -3.28
N GLU A 115 -5.98 3.28 -2.57
CA GLU A 115 -5.52 3.97 -1.36
C GLU A 115 -4.96 2.96 -0.35
N TRP A 116 -5.70 1.87 -0.07
CA TRP A 116 -5.19 0.79 0.79
C TRP A 116 -3.89 0.17 0.28
N LEU A 117 -3.80 -0.13 -1.03
CA LEU A 117 -2.60 -0.76 -1.60
C LEU A 117 -1.34 0.12 -1.50
N ILE A 118 -1.49 1.44 -1.47
CA ILE A 118 -0.38 2.41 -1.31
C ILE A 118 0.11 2.47 0.15
N HIS A 119 -0.79 2.35 1.13
CA HIS A 119 -0.49 2.53 2.55
C HIS A 119 -0.24 1.23 3.33
N ARG A 120 -0.25 0.08 2.67
CA ARG A 120 0.08 -1.22 3.28
C ARG A 120 1.58 -1.54 3.26
#